data_AF-A0A809PJ10-F1
#
_entry.id   AF-A0A809PJ10-F1
#
_cell.length_a   1.000
_cell.length_b   1.000
_cell.length_c   1.000
_cell.angle_alpha   90.00
_cell.angle_beta   90.00
_cell.angle_gamma   90.00
#
_symmetry.space_group_name_H-M   'P 1'
#
loop_
_entity.id
_entity.type
_entity.pdbx_description
1 polymer ?
#
loop_
_entity_poly.entity_id
_entity_poly.type
_entity_poly.pdbx_seq_one_letter_code
_entity_poly.pdbx_strand_id
1 'polypeptide(L)'
;MNKSKFAALIVGAGIVLAGCGGFVYTTVGGTVTGLGTGDVLVLRNEANYTQTLTADGTFSFNVASNGAYSISVLTQPNSVNCTVVNGTGKMSSDSAVKNIAVTCVPNVPVGGTVSGMADNSSMVLLNNALATTTVTANGSFQFASYGVSGQPFAVTVGIPPASQYCTVANGTGTVNNANPAASLTALVSCVPAVPVQFTVNGLTAGTVLTMVNTVDGFADKFSVSAPGNYQFNWSWLSGKPFNITVDTQATGQTCKVTGGTGFVDASNPAASRNAVVDCAKT
;
A
#
# COMPACT_ATOMS: atom_id res chain seq x y z
N MET A 1 -61.22 -72.34 1.97
CA MET A 1 -62.35 -71.74 1.23
C MET A 1 -62.91 -70.65 2.17
N ASN A 2 -63.02 -69.36 1.86
CA ASN A 2 -63.29 -68.71 0.60
C ASN A 2 -62.93 -67.19 0.70
N LYS A 3 -62.07 -66.75 -0.21
CA LYS A 3 -61.92 -65.46 -0.91
C LYS A 3 -62.65 -64.17 -0.46
N SER A 4 -61.84 -63.09 -0.55
CA SER A 4 -62.13 -61.72 -1.06
C SER A 4 -62.72 -60.72 -0.03
N LYS A 5 -62.36 -59.43 -0.02
CA LYS A 5 -61.94 -58.50 -1.08
C LYS A 5 -60.95 -57.45 -0.57
N PHE A 6 -60.09 -56.98 -1.48
CA PHE A 6 -59.24 -55.80 -1.36
C PHE A 6 -60.07 -54.54 -1.10
N ALA A 7 -59.72 -53.78 -0.06
CA ALA A 7 -60.08 -52.37 0.07
C ALA A 7 -58.78 -51.58 0.24
N ALA A 8 -58.44 -50.81 -0.79
CA ALA A 8 -57.28 -49.95 -0.83
C ALA A 8 -57.46 -48.79 0.18
N LEU A 9 -56.63 -48.77 1.22
CA LEU A 9 -56.54 -47.67 2.15
C LEU A 9 -55.68 -46.58 1.50
N ILE A 10 -56.30 -45.59 0.87
CA ILE A 10 -55.61 -44.35 0.47
C ILE A 10 -55.35 -43.57 1.76
N VAL A 11 -54.20 -43.80 2.37
CA VAL A 11 -53.68 -42.90 3.40
C VAL A 11 -53.25 -41.63 2.69
N GLY A 12 -54.10 -40.60 2.78
CA GLY A 12 -53.72 -39.24 2.44
C GLY A 12 -52.55 -38.83 3.33
N ALA A 13 -51.34 -38.89 2.80
CA ALA A 13 -50.19 -38.22 3.38
C ALA A 13 -50.40 -36.72 3.19
N GLY A 14 -51.18 -36.13 4.10
CA GLY A 14 -51.14 -34.69 4.35
C GLY A 14 -49.74 -34.37 4.85
N ILE A 15 -48.84 -34.05 3.91
CA ILE A 15 -47.59 -33.39 4.23
C ILE A 15 -48.01 -32.03 4.80
N VAL A 16 -48.07 -31.96 6.12
CA VAL A 16 -48.03 -30.69 6.84
C VAL A 16 -46.65 -30.13 6.51
N LEU A 17 -46.60 -29.15 5.61
CA LEU A 17 -45.52 -28.18 5.60
C LEU A 17 -45.57 -27.50 6.97
N ALA A 18 -44.93 -28.12 7.97
CA ALA A 18 -44.67 -27.50 9.25
C ALA A 18 -43.86 -26.25 8.92
N GLY A 19 -44.51 -25.10 9.08
CA GLY A 19 -44.01 -23.82 8.62
C GLY A 19 -42.57 -23.63 9.07
N CYS A 20 -41.68 -23.44 8.09
CA CYS A 20 -40.52 -22.61 8.36
C CYS A 20 -41.13 -21.27 8.79
N GLY A 21 -41.10 -20.97 10.10
CA GLY A 21 -41.57 -19.70 10.63
C GLY A 21 -40.90 -18.61 9.82
N GLY A 22 -41.66 -17.95 8.96
CA GLY A 22 -41.10 -17.06 7.95
C GLY A 22 -40.35 -15.94 8.65
N PHE A 23 -39.06 -15.82 8.36
CA PHE A 23 -38.33 -14.62 8.75
C PHE A 23 -38.96 -13.43 8.04
N VAL A 24 -39.47 -12.46 8.81
CA VAL A 24 -39.88 -11.17 8.25
C VAL A 24 -38.61 -10.39 7.98
N TYR A 25 -38.36 -10.04 6.72
CA TYR A 25 -37.25 -9.17 6.36
C TYR A 25 -37.72 -7.72 6.41
N THR A 26 -36.94 -6.88 7.08
CA THR A 26 -37.13 -5.43 7.10
C THR A 26 -35.80 -4.74 6.79
N THR A 27 -35.82 -3.43 6.62
CA THR A 27 -34.64 -2.68 6.16
C THR A 27 -33.87 -2.07 7.31
N VAL A 28 -32.54 -2.10 7.17
CA VAL A 28 -31.61 -1.31 7.98
C VAL A 28 -30.81 -0.42 7.04
N GLY A 29 -30.72 0.87 7.34
CA GLY A 29 -30.05 1.81 6.46
C GLY A 29 -30.03 3.23 7.01
N GLY A 30 -29.76 4.17 6.12
CA GLY A 30 -29.75 5.58 6.44
C GLY A 30 -29.14 6.39 5.31
N THR A 31 -28.34 7.40 5.62
CA THR A 31 -27.90 8.41 4.65
C THR A 31 -26.38 8.50 4.56
N VAL A 32 -25.88 8.66 3.33
CA VAL A 32 -24.51 9.05 3.00
C VAL A 32 -24.48 10.53 2.68
N THR A 33 -23.49 11.23 3.23
CA THR A 33 -23.25 12.66 3.01
C THR A 33 -21.75 12.93 2.79
N GLY A 34 -21.43 13.86 1.89
CA GLY A 34 -20.07 14.28 1.60
C GLY A 34 -19.31 13.35 0.65
N LEU A 35 -19.98 12.45 -0.07
CA LEU A 35 -19.37 11.61 -1.10
C LEU A 35 -19.06 12.45 -2.34
N GLY A 36 -17.79 12.50 -2.75
CA GLY A 36 -17.33 13.36 -3.84
C GLY A 36 -17.85 12.90 -5.21
N THR A 37 -17.87 13.82 -6.16
CA THR A 37 -18.22 13.49 -7.55
C THR A 37 -17.14 12.59 -8.16
N GLY A 38 -17.55 11.44 -8.71
CA GLY A 38 -16.64 10.45 -9.28
C GLY A 38 -16.06 9.46 -8.27
N ASP A 39 -16.37 9.61 -6.98
CA ASP A 39 -16.04 8.63 -5.96
C ASP A 39 -16.96 7.40 -6.03
N VAL A 40 -16.43 6.25 -5.62
CA VAL A 40 -17.19 5.01 -5.46
C VAL A 40 -17.04 4.53 -4.02
N LEU A 41 -18.14 4.54 -3.28
CA LEU A 41 -18.23 4.00 -1.93
C LEU A 41 -18.92 2.64 -1.98
N VAL A 42 -18.33 1.61 -1.36
CA VAL A 42 -19.02 0.33 -1.16
C VAL A 42 -19.24 0.13 0.33
N LEU A 43 -20.51 0.10 0.73
CA LEU A 43 -20.92 -0.31 2.06
C LEU A 43 -21.14 -1.81 2.08
N ARG A 44 -20.87 -2.42 3.24
CA ARG A 44 -21.07 -3.83 3.47
C ARG A 44 -21.79 -4.04 4.79
N ASN A 45 -22.87 -4.81 4.76
CA ASN A 45 -23.53 -5.35 5.94
C ASN A 45 -23.20 -6.84 6.06
N GLU A 46 -22.51 -7.25 7.13
CA GLU A 46 -22.03 -8.63 7.30
C GLU A 46 -21.16 -9.11 6.10
N ALA A 47 -20.83 -10.40 5.98
CA ALA A 47 -19.80 -10.83 5.01
C ALA A 47 -20.17 -10.64 3.52
N ASN A 48 -21.45 -10.78 3.15
CA ASN A 48 -21.85 -10.97 1.74
C ASN A 48 -22.84 -9.93 1.20
N TYR A 49 -23.33 -8.98 2.01
CA TYR A 49 -24.29 -7.98 1.53
C TYR A 49 -23.58 -6.66 1.29
N THR A 50 -23.49 -6.25 0.02
CA THR A 50 -22.83 -5.01 -0.38
C THR A 50 -23.78 -4.07 -1.11
N GLN A 51 -23.53 -2.77 -0.98
CA GLN A 51 -24.22 -1.75 -1.74
C GLN A 51 -23.21 -0.70 -2.19
N THR A 52 -23.19 -0.43 -3.49
CA THR A 52 -22.32 0.57 -4.11
C THR A 52 -23.07 1.90 -4.24
N LEU A 53 -22.42 2.98 -3.86
CA LEU A 53 -22.90 4.35 -3.97
C LEU A 53 -21.89 5.21 -4.74
N THR A 54 -22.40 6.08 -5.60
CA THR A 54 -21.62 7.02 -6.43
C THR A 54 -21.99 8.49 -6.22
N ALA A 55 -22.92 8.75 -5.30
CA ALA A 55 -23.37 10.07 -4.89
C ALA A 55 -23.98 10.00 -3.47
N ASP A 56 -24.12 11.16 -2.85
CA ASP A 56 -24.90 11.31 -1.62
C ASP A 56 -26.35 10.81 -1.79
N GLY A 57 -26.92 10.28 -0.71
CA GLY A 57 -28.27 9.74 -0.75
C GLY A 57 -28.55 8.68 0.31
N THR A 58 -29.67 7.98 0.14
CA THR A 58 -30.09 6.91 1.06
C THR A 58 -29.55 5.56 0.64
N PHE A 59 -29.25 4.70 1.60
CA PHE A 59 -28.83 3.31 1.39
C PHE A 59 -29.62 2.39 2.34
N SER A 60 -29.76 1.11 2.01
CA SER A 60 -30.45 0.14 2.85
C SER A 60 -30.10 -1.31 2.51
N PHE A 61 -30.03 -2.15 3.55
CA PHE A 61 -29.90 -3.60 3.46
C PHE A 61 -31.14 -4.30 4.03
N ASN A 62 -31.49 -5.46 3.48
CA ASN A 62 -32.53 -6.31 4.05
C ASN A 62 -31.94 -7.21 5.15
N VAL A 63 -32.56 -7.22 6.33
CA VAL A 63 -32.15 -8.03 7.48
C VAL A 63 -33.38 -8.71 8.07
N ALA A 64 -33.25 -9.99 8.41
CA ALA A 64 -34.31 -10.75 9.06
C ALA A 64 -34.64 -10.17 10.44
N SER A 65 -35.89 -10.29 10.87
CA SER A 65 -36.31 -9.98 12.24
C SER A 65 -35.46 -10.77 13.24
N ASN A 66 -35.08 -10.12 14.35
CA ASN A 66 -34.08 -10.62 15.32
C ASN A 66 -32.65 -10.84 14.78
N GLY A 67 -32.37 -10.54 13.51
CA GLY A 67 -31.02 -10.57 12.93
C GLY A 67 -30.14 -9.44 13.46
N ALA A 68 -28.85 -9.72 13.58
CA ALA A 68 -27.84 -8.67 13.80
C ALA A 68 -27.49 -7.99 12.47
N TYR A 69 -27.00 -6.76 12.56
CA TYR A 69 -26.39 -6.05 11.43
C TYR A 69 -25.06 -5.44 11.87
N SER A 70 -24.14 -5.39 10.91
CA SER A 70 -22.80 -4.84 11.05
C SER A 70 -22.40 -4.19 9.74
N ILE A 71 -22.74 -2.91 9.62
CA ILE A 71 -22.51 -2.07 8.46
C ILE A 71 -21.17 -1.36 8.59
N SER A 72 -20.32 -1.57 7.60
CA SER A 72 -18.96 -1.04 7.50
C SER A 72 -18.67 -0.55 6.09
N VAL A 73 -17.64 0.27 5.93
CA VAL A 73 -17.08 0.58 4.61
C VAL A 73 -16.25 -0.61 4.14
N LEU A 74 -16.58 -1.16 2.98
CA LEU A 74 -15.79 -2.19 2.31
C LEU A 74 -14.79 -1.58 1.32
N THR A 75 -15.20 -0.55 0.58
CA THR A 75 -14.34 0.17 -0.35
C THR A 75 -14.44 1.65 -0.08
N GLN A 76 -13.32 2.23 0.37
CA GLN A 76 -13.17 3.65 0.66
C GLN A 76 -12.78 4.40 -0.62
N PRO A 77 -13.50 5.46 -1.00
CA PRO A 77 -13.01 6.40 -2.01
C PRO A 77 -11.63 6.97 -1.67
N ASN A 78 -10.87 7.39 -2.68
CA ASN A 78 -9.56 8.02 -2.45
C ASN A 78 -9.69 9.48 -2.02
N SER A 79 -10.60 10.24 -2.64
CA SER A 79 -10.69 11.69 -2.44
C SER A 79 -11.38 12.11 -1.13
N VAL A 80 -12.09 11.18 -0.50
CA VAL A 80 -12.76 11.37 0.80
C VAL A 80 -12.54 10.16 1.71
N ASN A 81 -12.63 10.35 3.03
CA ASN A 81 -12.67 9.30 4.04
C ASN A 81 -14.07 9.21 4.68
N CYS A 82 -14.74 8.06 4.55
CA CYS A 82 -16.12 7.84 4.96
C CYS A 82 -16.17 7.02 6.25
N THR A 83 -16.97 7.47 7.21
CA THR A 83 -17.11 6.81 8.51
C THR A 83 -18.57 6.48 8.78
N VAL A 84 -18.83 5.29 9.33
CA VAL A 84 -20.17 4.81 9.66
C VAL A 84 -20.44 5.01 11.15
N VAL A 85 -21.55 5.68 11.47
CA VAL A 85 -22.06 5.85 12.84
C VAL A 85 -23.37 5.07 12.96
N ASN A 86 -23.55 4.41 14.12
CA ASN A 86 -24.67 3.47 14.38
C ASN A 86 -24.69 2.28 13.42
N GLY A 87 -23.53 1.85 12.91
CA GLY A 87 -23.43 0.75 11.94
C GLY A 87 -23.69 -0.63 12.51
N THR A 88 -23.76 -0.81 13.82
CA THR A 88 -23.95 -2.13 14.46
C THR A 88 -25.21 -2.15 15.31
N GLY A 89 -25.88 -3.31 15.34
CA GLY A 89 -27.07 -3.49 16.18
C GLY A 89 -27.81 -4.78 15.90
N LYS A 90 -29.03 -4.88 16.44
CA LYS A 90 -29.94 -6.01 16.25
C LYS A 90 -31.33 -5.50 15.90
N MET A 91 -31.98 -6.15 14.94
CA MET A 91 -33.38 -5.90 14.62
C MET A 91 -34.26 -6.36 15.79
N SER A 92 -34.91 -5.43 16.48
CA SER A 92 -35.75 -5.72 17.66
C SER A 92 -37.24 -5.85 17.35
N SER A 93 -37.65 -5.49 16.13
CA SER A 93 -39.02 -5.58 15.63
C SER A 93 -39.01 -5.62 14.10
N ASP A 94 -40.18 -5.69 13.48
CA ASP A 94 -40.34 -5.61 12.03
C ASP A 94 -40.20 -4.17 11.48
N SER A 95 -39.96 -3.18 12.36
CA SER A 95 -39.77 -1.79 11.97
C SER A 95 -38.39 -1.54 11.39
N ALA A 96 -38.33 -0.74 10.32
CA ALA A 96 -37.08 -0.38 9.66
C ALA A 96 -36.17 0.47 10.57
N VAL A 97 -34.87 0.18 10.54
CA VAL A 97 -33.82 0.99 11.17
C VAL A 97 -33.29 1.97 10.14
N LYS A 98 -33.32 3.28 10.46
CA LYS A 98 -32.98 4.37 9.50
C LYS A 98 -31.93 5.35 10.01
N ASN A 99 -31.37 5.12 11.19
CA ASN A 99 -30.50 6.06 11.90
C ASN A 99 -29.00 5.86 11.64
N ILE A 100 -28.64 5.11 10.58
CA ILE A 100 -27.24 4.90 10.22
C ILE A 100 -26.76 6.10 9.42
N ALA A 101 -25.73 6.77 9.92
CA ALA A 101 -25.14 7.91 9.25
C ALA A 101 -23.78 7.53 8.69
N VAL A 102 -23.57 7.83 7.41
CA VAL A 102 -22.25 7.73 6.77
C VAL A 102 -21.81 9.14 6.40
N THR A 103 -20.72 9.59 7.02
CA THR A 103 -20.16 10.93 6.77
C THR A 103 -18.80 10.77 6.11
N CYS A 104 -18.65 11.38 4.94
CA CYS A 104 -17.42 11.41 4.16
C CYS A 104 -16.77 12.80 4.27
N VAL A 105 -15.48 12.82 4.55
CA VAL A 105 -14.69 14.04 4.75
C VAL A 105 -13.54 14.08 3.74
N PRO A 106 -13.21 15.23 3.11
CA PRO A 106 -12.13 15.29 2.13
C PRO A 106 -10.79 14.80 2.67
N ASN A 107 -10.15 13.92 1.88
CA ASN A 107 -8.74 13.61 1.99
C ASN A 107 -7.92 14.65 1.23
N VAL A 108 -6.62 14.72 1.51
CA VAL A 108 -5.73 15.72 0.94
C VAL A 108 -4.61 15.04 0.15
N PRO A 109 -4.29 15.49 -1.07
CA PRO A 109 -3.13 14.99 -1.78
C PRO A 109 -1.84 15.37 -1.04
N VAL A 110 -0.91 14.42 -0.93
CA VAL A 110 0.45 14.67 -0.44
C VAL A 110 1.36 14.83 -1.66
N GLY A 111 2.29 15.78 -1.63
CA GLY A 111 3.12 16.07 -2.79
C GLY A 111 4.11 17.20 -2.57
N GLY A 112 4.63 17.71 -3.67
CA GLY A 112 5.69 18.70 -3.66
C GLY A 112 6.24 19.02 -5.04
N THR A 113 7.48 19.50 -5.08
CA THR A 113 8.19 19.81 -6.32
C THR A 113 9.58 19.18 -6.34
N VAL A 114 10.01 18.71 -7.52
CA VAL A 114 11.35 18.20 -7.78
C VAL A 114 12.14 19.20 -8.63
N SER A 115 13.42 19.36 -8.28
CA SER A 115 14.39 20.22 -8.96
C SER A 115 15.76 19.56 -9.05
N GLY A 116 16.53 19.89 -10.10
CA GLY A 116 17.89 19.39 -10.30
C GLY A 116 17.99 17.93 -10.76
N MET A 117 16.87 17.28 -11.07
CA MET A 117 16.87 15.93 -11.61
C MET A 117 17.33 15.95 -13.08
N ALA A 118 18.20 15.01 -13.46
CA ALA A 118 18.71 14.92 -14.83
C ALA A 118 17.61 14.51 -15.82
N ASP A 119 17.69 14.99 -17.06
CA ASP A 119 16.77 14.60 -18.12
C ASP A 119 16.84 13.08 -18.39
N ASN A 120 15.71 12.50 -18.78
CA ASN A 120 15.56 11.05 -19.04
C ASN A 120 15.94 10.15 -17.85
N SER A 121 15.90 10.68 -16.63
CA SER A 121 16.10 9.91 -15.40
C SER A 121 14.77 9.67 -14.67
N SER A 122 14.79 8.83 -13.64
CA SER A 122 13.62 8.59 -12.80
C SER A 122 14.01 8.40 -11.35
N MET A 123 13.09 8.74 -10.45
CA MET A 123 13.21 8.54 -9.01
C MET A 123 11.90 7.98 -8.48
N VAL A 124 11.99 7.18 -7.42
CA VAL A 124 10.82 6.78 -6.62
C VAL A 124 10.84 7.57 -5.31
N LEU A 125 9.78 8.31 -5.07
CA LEU A 125 9.50 8.95 -3.79
C LEU A 125 8.55 8.07 -2.98
N LEU A 126 8.70 8.10 -1.67
CA LEU A 126 7.87 7.37 -0.72
C LEU A 126 7.11 8.37 0.16
N ASN A 127 5.89 8.04 0.55
CA ASN A 127 5.19 8.68 1.65
C ASN A 127 4.95 7.63 2.74
N ASN A 128 5.46 7.90 3.94
CA ASN A 128 5.39 7.01 5.11
C ASN A 128 5.92 5.59 4.81
N ALA A 129 6.93 5.47 3.94
CA ALA A 129 7.53 4.20 3.49
C ALA A 129 6.57 3.18 2.83
N LEU A 130 5.32 3.56 2.53
CA LEU A 130 4.29 2.67 2.00
C LEU A 130 3.82 3.11 0.62
N ALA A 131 3.31 4.33 0.51
CA ALA A 131 2.83 4.87 -0.76
C ALA A 131 4.02 5.31 -1.61
N THR A 132 4.00 4.98 -2.89
CA THR A 132 5.09 5.30 -3.82
C THR A 132 4.57 6.19 -4.95
N THR A 133 5.46 7.02 -5.49
CA THR A 133 5.22 7.74 -6.74
C THR A 133 6.51 7.79 -7.54
N THR A 134 6.42 7.53 -8.84
CA THR A 134 7.57 7.61 -9.75
C THR A 134 7.58 8.98 -10.40
N VAL A 135 8.71 9.68 -10.27
CA VAL A 135 8.93 11.00 -10.87
C VAL A 135 9.91 10.84 -12.02
N THR A 136 9.56 11.36 -13.20
CA THR A 136 10.36 11.25 -14.44
C THR A 136 10.80 12.59 -15.02
N ALA A 137 10.37 13.70 -14.43
CA ALA A 137 10.78 15.04 -14.79
C ALA A 137 10.80 15.98 -13.58
N ASN A 138 11.52 17.10 -13.69
CA ASN A 138 11.42 18.20 -12.74
C ASN A 138 10.01 18.81 -12.77
N GLY A 139 9.58 19.41 -11.66
CA GLY A 139 8.25 20.01 -11.52
C GLY A 139 7.44 19.43 -10.36
N SER A 140 6.12 19.64 -10.38
CA SER A 140 5.24 19.16 -9.33
C SER A 140 5.06 17.65 -9.37
N PHE A 141 4.97 17.02 -8.20
CA PHE A 141 4.57 15.63 -8.05
C PHE A 141 3.50 15.50 -6.96
N GLN A 142 2.71 14.44 -7.04
CA GLN A 142 1.74 14.05 -6.01
C GLN A 142 1.71 12.53 -5.87
N PHE A 143 1.38 12.05 -4.68
CA PHE A 143 1.09 10.64 -4.43
C PHE A 143 -0.34 10.32 -4.88
N ALA A 144 -0.54 9.13 -5.47
CA ALA A 144 -1.86 8.69 -5.90
C ALA A 144 -2.82 8.49 -4.71
N SER A 145 -2.31 7.92 -3.60
CA SER A 145 -3.08 7.75 -2.36
C SER A 145 -3.12 9.05 -1.56
N TYR A 146 -4.32 9.54 -1.26
CA TYR A 146 -4.47 10.76 -0.50
C TYR A 146 -4.36 10.51 1.00
N GLY A 147 -3.92 11.53 1.73
CA GLY A 147 -3.82 11.50 3.18
C GLY A 147 -5.14 11.81 3.86
N VAL A 148 -5.44 11.08 4.93
CA VAL A 148 -6.59 11.36 5.80
C VAL A 148 -6.25 12.49 6.78
N SER A 149 -7.16 13.44 6.97
CA SER A 149 -6.95 14.56 7.90
C SER A 149 -6.57 14.07 9.30
N GLY A 150 -5.55 14.70 9.90
CA GLY A 150 -4.96 14.33 11.18
C GLY A 150 -3.87 13.25 11.12
N GLN A 151 -3.67 12.57 9.98
CA GLN A 151 -2.60 11.58 9.83
C GLN A 151 -1.25 12.24 9.47
N PRO A 152 -0.11 11.69 9.93
CA PRO A 152 1.20 12.18 9.54
C PRO A 152 1.51 11.81 8.09
N PHE A 153 2.34 12.62 7.45
CA PHE A 153 3.00 12.28 6.19
C PHE A 153 4.52 12.47 6.33
N ALA A 154 5.27 11.68 5.58
CA ALA A 154 6.72 11.72 5.52
C ALA A 154 7.19 11.33 4.13
N VAL A 155 7.46 12.36 3.31
CA VAL A 155 8.02 12.24 1.97
C VAL A 155 9.51 12.01 2.07
N THR A 156 9.98 10.89 1.53
CA THR A 156 11.39 10.53 1.45
C THR A 156 11.75 10.05 0.05
N VAL A 157 13.04 10.07 -0.26
CA VAL A 157 13.55 9.40 -1.46
C VAL A 157 13.63 7.91 -1.16
N GLY A 158 12.95 7.09 -1.95
CA GLY A 158 13.06 5.64 -1.90
C GLY A 158 14.22 5.14 -2.78
N ILE A 159 14.16 5.50 -4.07
CA ILE A 159 15.17 5.14 -5.06
C ILE A 159 15.55 6.42 -5.81
N PRO A 160 16.75 6.98 -5.60
CA PRO A 160 17.19 8.19 -6.30
C PRO A 160 17.47 7.91 -7.78
N PRO A 161 17.56 8.95 -8.63
CA PRO A 161 18.10 8.82 -9.98
C PRO A 161 19.54 8.33 -9.94
N ALA A 162 19.92 7.52 -10.92
CA ALA A 162 21.31 7.07 -11.04
C ALA A 162 22.26 8.27 -11.18
N SER A 163 23.42 8.18 -10.52
CA SER A 163 24.44 9.25 -10.50
C SER A 163 23.94 10.60 -9.94
N GLN A 164 22.87 10.60 -9.14
CA GLN A 164 22.41 11.77 -8.41
C GLN A 164 22.14 11.44 -6.94
N TYR A 165 22.31 12.44 -6.09
CA TYR A 165 21.89 12.40 -4.70
C TYR A 165 20.76 13.41 -4.52
N CYS A 166 19.63 12.95 -4.02
CA CYS A 166 18.44 13.77 -3.81
C CYS A 166 18.14 13.90 -2.32
N THR A 167 17.77 15.11 -1.90
CA THR A 167 17.35 15.42 -0.53
C THR A 167 15.92 15.93 -0.53
N VAL A 168 15.20 15.74 0.56
CA VAL A 168 13.84 16.26 0.76
C VAL A 168 13.83 17.27 1.90
N ALA A 169 13.49 18.51 1.60
CA ALA A 169 13.15 19.53 2.58
C ALA A 169 11.61 19.64 2.71
N ASN A 170 11.11 20.03 3.89
CA ASN A 170 9.67 20.14 4.18
C ASN A 170 8.86 18.87 3.81
N GLY A 171 9.49 17.70 3.92
CA GLY A 171 8.90 16.42 3.55
C GLY A 171 7.99 15.84 4.62
N THR A 172 7.94 16.41 5.83
CA THR A 172 7.15 15.87 6.94
C THR A 172 6.09 16.85 7.41
N GLY A 173 4.98 16.31 7.93
CA GLY A 173 3.91 17.11 8.50
C GLY A 173 2.67 16.30 8.86
N THR A 174 1.58 17.00 9.13
CA THR A 174 0.26 16.40 9.39
C THR A 174 -0.71 16.87 8.32
N VAL A 175 -1.48 15.94 7.79
CA VAL A 175 -2.51 16.24 6.80
C VAL A 175 -3.62 17.07 7.43
N ASN A 176 -4.01 18.16 6.78
CA ASN A 176 -5.07 19.05 7.25
C ASN A 176 -5.98 19.43 6.09
N ASN A 177 -7.20 18.90 6.09
CA ASN A 177 -8.21 19.21 5.06
C ASN A 177 -8.72 20.67 5.10
N ALA A 178 -8.55 21.39 6.21
CA ALA A 178 -8.81 22.84 6.26
C ALA A 178 -7.68 23.68 5.63
N ASN A 179 -6.49 23.08 5.42
CA ASN A 179 -5.39 23.71 4.68
C ASN A 179 -4.68 22.68 3.77
N PRO A 180 -5.30 22.29 2.65
CA PRO A 180 -4.76 21.24 1.77
C PRO A 180 -3.37 21.54 1.21
N ALA A 181 -3.04 22.82 1.01
CA ALA A 181 -1.76 23.24 0.47
C ALA A 181 -0.57 22.90 1.39
N ALA A 182 -0.80 22.74 2.70
CA ALA A 182 0.25 22.38 3.66
C ALA A 182 0.81 20.96 3.46
N SER A 183 0.11 20.09 2.71
CA SER A 183 0.58 18.74 2.38
C SER A 183 1.29 18.66 1.01
N LEU A 184 1.41 19.79 0.30
CA LEU A 184 2.02 19.89 -1.04
C LEU A 184 3.38 20.63 -1.02
N THR A 185 4.05 20.68 0.12
CA THR A 185 5.22 21.55 0.36
C THR A 185 6.56 20.85 0.24
N ALA A 186 6.61 19.55 -0.04
CA ALA A 186 7.87 18.82 -0.09
C ALA A 186 8.76 19.37 -1.22
N LEU A 187 10.00 19.72 -0.90
CA LEU A 187 10.98 20.23 -1.86
C LEU A 187 12.06 19.17 -2.04
N VAL A 188 12.09 18.56 -3.23
CA VAL A 188 13.11 17.59 -3.58
C VAL A 188 14.16 18.26 -4.45
N SER A 189 15.41 18.17 -4.01
CA SER A 189 16.55 18.76 -4.70
C SER A 189 17.60 17.69 -4.96
N CYS A 190 17.93 17.50 -6.23
CA CYS A 190 18.90 16.53 -6.71
C CYS A 190 20.17 17.23 -7.21
N VAL A 191 21.32 16.64 -6.91
CA VAL A 191 22.63 17.10 -7.38
C VAL A 191 23.44 15.92 -7.93
N PRO A 192 24.40 16.15 -8.84
CA PRO A 192 25.30 15.09 -9.31
C PRO A 192 26.03 14.40 -8.14
N ALA A 193 26.13 13.08 -8.23
CA ALA A 193 26.76 12.24 -7.21
C ALA A 193 27.39 11.00 -7.85
N VAL A 194 28.19 10.26 -7.08
CA VAL A 194 28.92 9.10 -7.58
C VAL A 194 28.30 7.81 -7.05
N PRO A 195 27.93 6.85 -7.93
CA PRO A 195 27.48 5.54 -7.50
C PRO A 195 28.63 4.71 -6.94
N VAL A 196 28.34 3.92 -5.90
CA VAL A 196 29.25 2.90 -5.38
C VAL A 196 29.00 1.59 -6.13
N GLN A 197 30.07 0.97 -6.62
CA GLN A 197 30.00 -0.20 -7.49
C GLN A 197 30.82 -1.36 -6.94
N PHE A 198 30.46 -2.55 -7.37
CA PHE A 198 31.15 -3.78 -7.00
C PHE A 198 31.04 -4.83 -8.12
N THR A 199 32.02 -5.71 -8.18
CA THR A 199 32.04 -6.85 -9.09
C THR A 199 31.83 -8.14 -8.31
N VAL A 200 30.94 -9.01 -8.79
CA VAL A 200 30.65 -10.32 -8.18
C VAL A 200 31.18 -11.43 -9.08
N ASN A 201 32.02 -12.30 -8.51
CA ASN A 201 32.61 -13.45 -9.17
C ASN A 201 32.16 -14.76 -8.51
N GLY A 202 32.01 -15.82 -9.30
CA GLY A 202 31.80 -17.18 -8.79
C GLY A 202 30.42 -17.43 -8.14
N LEU A 203 29.48 -16.48 -8.19
CA LEU A 203 28.12 -16.70 -7.72
C LEU A 203 27.40 -17.74 -8.59
N THR A 204 26.78 -18.73 -7.96
CA THR A 204 26.01 -19.77 -8.65
C THR A 204 24.71 -19.16 -9.16
N ALA A 205 24.44 -19.28 -10.46
CA ALA A 205 23.22 -18.75 -11.04
C ALA A 205 21.97 -19.29 -10.34
N GLY A 206 21.05 -18.39 -9.97
CA GLY A 206 19.80 -18.75 -9.29
C GLY A 206 19.87 -18.78 -7.76
N THR A 207 21.05 -18.61 -7.14
CA THR A 207 21.14 -18.25 -5.72
C THR A 207 21.04 -16.74 -5.54
N VAL A 208 20.70 -16.28 -4.34
CA VAL A 208 20.60 -14.84 -4.04
C VAL A 208 21.66 -14.46 -3.01
N LEU A 209 22.53 -13.53 -3.39
CA LEU A 209 23.47 -12.86 -2.48
C LEU A 209 22.95 -11.44 -2.23
N THR A 210 22.89 -11.01 -0.98
CA THR A 210 22.55 -9.62 -0.65
C THR A 210 23.78 -8.90 -0.13
N MET A 211 24.14 -7.83 -0.83
CA MET A 211 25.21 -6.91 -0.47
C MET A 211 24.60 -5.69 0.24
N VAL A 212 25.34 -5.08 1.15
CA VAL A 212 24.97 -3.81 1.76
C VAL A 212 26.12 -2.83 1.68
N ASN A 213 25.83 -1.60 1.25
CA ASN A 213 26.72 -0.46 1.38
C ASN A 213 26.22 0.42 2.52
N THR A 214 27.05 0.62 3.54
CA THR A 214 26.73 1.52 4.65
C THR A 214 27.46 2.85 4.49
N VAL A 215 26.70 3.94 4.46
CA VAL A 215 27.21 5.32 4.37
C VAL A 215 26.57 6.16 5.47
N ASP A 216 27.38 6.71 6.39
CA ASP A 216 26.91 7.50 7.55
C ASP A 216 25.76 6.82 8.34
N GLY A 217 25.80 5.50 8.46
CA GLY A 217 24.76 4.71 9.14
C GLY A 217 23.52 4.37 8.31
N PHE A 218 23.40 4.88 7.08
CA PHE A 218 22.40 4.45 6.12
C PHE A 218 22.85 3.16 5.42
N ALA A 219 21.98 2.15 5.38
CA ALA A 219 22.25 0.86 4.74
C ALA A 219 21.52 0.75 3.39
N ASP A 220 22.26 0.83 2.29
CA ASP A 220 21.76 0.55 0.94
C ASP A 220 21.96 -0.92 0.61
N LYS A 221 20.87 -1.69 0.51
CA LYS A 221 20.92 -3.13 0.21
C LYS A 221 20.67 -3.39 -1.26
N PHE A 222 21.47 -4.28 -1.84
CA PHE A 222 21.35 -4.69 -3.23
C PHE A 222 21.45 -6.22 -3.35
N SER A 223 20.45 -6.84 -3.94
CA SER A 223 20.43 -8.29 -4.18
C SER A 223 20.90 -8.62 -5.59
N VAL A 224 21.76 -9.62 -5.70
CA VAL A 224 22.30 -10.13 -6.97
C VAL A 224 22.01 -11.63 -7.11
N SER A 225 21.81 -12.09 -8.34
CA SER A 225 21.47 -13.49 -8.65
C SER A 225 22.37 -14.15 -9.73
N ALA A 226 23.42 -13.45 -10.15
CA ALA A 226 24.43 -13.91 -11.08
C ALA A 226 25.77 -13.19 -10.85
N PRO A 227 26.89 -13.69 -11.40
CA PRO A 227 28.12 -12.92 -11.51
C PRO A 227 27.95 -11.69 -12.41
N GLY A 228 28.69 -10.62 -12.14
CA GLY A 228 28.62 -9.41 -12.96
C GLY A 228 29.10 -8.15 -12.25
N ASN A 229 28.95 -7.02 -12.94
CA ASN A 229 29.22 -5.69 -12.39
C ASN A 229 27.91 -5.05 -11.94
N TYR A 230 27.89 -4.55 -10.72
CA TYR A 230 26.71 -4.01 -10.08
C TYR A 230 27.01 -2.64 -9.48
N GLN A 231 25.95 -1.86 -9.29
CA GLN A 231 25.99 -0.61 -8.56
C GLN A 231 24.87 -0.60 -7.54
N PHE A 232 25.14 -0.01 -6.38
CA PHE A 232 24.12 0.29 -5.39
C PHE A 232 23.13 1.34 -5.93
N ASN A 233 21.93 1.37 -5.36
CA ASN A 233 20.86 2.27 -5.83
C ASN A 233 21.20 3.72 -5.52
N TRP A 234 21.83 3.97 -4.38
CA TRP A 234 22.21 5.30 -3.93
C TRP A 234 23.59 5.71 -4.46
N SER A 235 23.62 6.90 -5.05
CA SER A 235 24.85 7.63 -5.32
C SER A 235 25.13 8.61 -4.19
N TRP A 236 26.39 8.90 -3.93
CA TRP A 236 26.80 9.68 -2.77
C TRP A 236 27.69 10.86 -3.16
N LEU A 237 27.68 11.89 -2.32
CA LEU A 237 28.52 13.06 -2.48
C LEU A 237 29.99 12.72 -2.17
N SER A 238 30.91 13.52 -2.71
CA SER A 238 32.33 13.34 -2.44
C SER A 238 32.65 13.50 -0.94
N GLY A 239 33.59 12.69 -0.44
CA GLY A 239 33.98 12.64 0.97
C GLY A 239 33.14 11.72 1.84
N LYS A 240 32.04 11.14 1.32
CA LYS A 240 31.23 10.17 2.06
C LYS A 240 31.93 8.82 2.20
N PRO A 241 32.00 8.23 3.41
CA PRO A 241 32.59 6.91 3.60
C PRO A 241 31.64 5.83 3.09
N PHE A 242 32.14 4.86 2.34
CA PHE A 242 31.38 3.68 1.95
C PHE A 242 31.94 2.44 2.64
N ASN A 243 31.06 1.50 2.97
CA ASN A 243 31.42 0.22 3.56
C ASN A 243 30.52 -0.88 3.00
N ILE A 244 31.08 -1.67 2.09
CA ILE A 244 30.43 -2.77 1.40
C ILE A 244 30.70 -4.07 2.15
N THR A 245 29.65 -4.71 2.61
CA THR A 245 29.71 -6.01 3.27
C THR A 245 28.65 -6.96 2.70
N VAL A 246 28.82 -8.25 2.98
CA VAL A 246 27.75 -9.24 2.71
C VAL A 246 26.73 -9.12 3.83
N ASP A 247 25.48 -8.81 3.47
CA ASP A 247 24.34 -8.80 4.39
C ASP A 247 23.77 -10.21 4.56
N THR A 248 23.57 -10.91 3.44
CA THR A 248 23.07 -12.30 3.42
C THR A 248 23.84 -13.11 2.40
N GLN A 249 24.48 -14.20 2.84
CA GLN A 249 25.22 -15.12 1.97
C GLN A 249 24.29 -15.88 1.03
N ALA A 250 24.80 -16.23 -0.15
CA ALA A 250 24.10 -17.14 -1.07
C ALA A 250 24.08 -18.57 -0.52
N THR A 251 22.94 -19.26 -0.65
CA THR A 251 22.80 -20.64 -0.19
C THR A 251 23.86 -21.56 -0.82
N GLY A 252 24.60 -22.29 0.02
CA GLY A 252 25.65 -23.22 -0.41
C GLY A 252 26.94 -22.55 -0.91
N GLN A 253 27.11 -21.25 -0.66
CA GLN A 253 28.33 -20.51 -0.99
C GLN A 253 28.76 -19.59 0.15
N THR A 254 30.06 -19.28 0.18
CA THR A 254 30.62 -18.18 0.97
C THR A 254 31.19 -17.16 0.01
N CYS A 255 30.72 -15.93 0.13
CA CYS A 255 31.19 -14.76 -0.61
C CYS A 255 31.98 -13.85 0.32
N LYS A 256 33.13 -13.36 -0.14
CA LYS A 256 34.02 -12.46 0.62
C LYS A 256 34.27 -11.16 -0.16
N VAL A 257 34.24 -10.03 0.54
CA VAL A 257 34.51 -8.71 -0.03
C VAL A 257 35.98 -8.34 0.13
N THR A 258 36.59 -7.82 -0.94
CA THR A 258 37.91 -7.18 -0.96
C THR A 258 37.77 -5.76 -1.50
N GLY A 259 38.45 -4.78 -0.92
CA GLY A 259 38.34 -3.38 -1.34
C GLY A 259 36.99 -2.73 -1.04
N GLY A 260 36.23 -3.29 -0.08
CA GLY A 260 34.86 -2.85 0.25
C GLY A 260 34.76 -1.54 1.02
N THR A 261 35.87 -0.92 1.43
CA THR A 261 35.86 0.32 2.22
C THR A 261 36.62 1.44 1.51
N GLY A 262 36.18 2.68 1.73
CA GLY A 262 36.84 3.85 1.17
C GLY A 262 35.99 5.11 1.29
N PHE A 263 36.35 6.12 0.50
CA PHE A 263 35.61 7.38 0.38
C PHE A 263 35.18 7.61 -1.06
N VAL A 264 34.03 8.22 -1.21
CA VAL A 264 33.53 8.63 -2.52
C VAL A 264 34.31 9.84 -3.01
N ASP A 265 34.82 9.78 -4.24
CA ASP A 265 35.59 10.84 -4.86
C ASP A 265 35.00 11.19 -6.23
N ALA A 266 34.45 12.39 -6.36
CA ALA A 266 33.87 12.86 -7.63
C ALA A 266 34.95 13.16 -8.69
N SER A 267 36.17 13.48 -8.27
CA SER A 267 37.32 13.67 -9.17
C SER A 267 37.92 12.35 -9.65
N ASN A 268 37.75 11.28 -8.87
CA ASN A 268 38.16 9.93 -9.21
C ASN A 268 37.05 8.89 -8.95
N PRO A 269 36.00 8.84 -9.81
CA PRO A 269 34.87 7.91 -9.65
C PRO A 269 35.25 6.43 -9.79
N ALA A 270 36.49 6.12 -10.21
CA ALA A 270 36.97 4.74 -10.29
C ALA A 270 37.29 4.16 -8.91
N ALA A 271 37.65 5.00 -7.92
CA ALA A 271 37.96 4.55 -6.57
C ALA A 271 36.75 3.90 -5.87
N SER A 272 35.52 4.33 -6.19
CA SER A 272 34.27 3.72 -5.70
C SER A 272 33.86 2.46 -6.48
N ARG A 273 34.73 1.91 -7.34
CA ARG A 273 34.48 0.70 -8.15
C ARG A 273 35.41 -0.48 -7.84
N ASN A 274 36.32 -0.34 -6.88
CA ASN A 274 37.37 -1.32 -6.63
C ASN A 274 36.94 -2.49 -5.74
N ALA A 275 35.66 -2.55 -5.33
CA ALA A 275 35.16 -3.62 -4.50
C ALA A 275 34.91 -4.89 -5.33
N VAL A 276 35.55 -5.99 -4.92
CA VAL A 276 35.39 -7.31 -5.53
C VAL A 276 34.78 -8.27 -4.51
N VAL A 277 33.80 -9.04 -4.95
CA VAL A 277 33.09 -10.03 -4.16
C VAL A 277 33.32 -11.40 -4.79
N ASP A 278 34.15 -12.22 -4.16
CA ASP A 278 34.48 -13.56 -4.65
C ASP A 278 33.69 -14.61 -3.87
N CYS A 279 32.89 -15.40 -4.59
CA CYS A 279 32.06 -16.47 -4.05
C CYS A 279 32.64 -17.86 -4.37
N ALA A 280 32.69 -18.73 -3.36
CA ALA A 280 33.10 -20.13 -3.50
C ALA A 280 32.06 -21.05 -2.87
N LYS A 281 31.94 -22.29 -3.38
CA LYS A 281 31.08 -23.32 -2.76
C LYS A 281 31.59 -23.67 -1.37
N THR A 282 30.67 -23.86 -0.42
CA THR A 282 30.94 -24.34 0.94
C THR A 282 31.02 -25.85 0.99
#